data_AF-A0A9R0I2P4-F1
#
_entry.id   AF-A0A9R0I2P4-F1
#
_cell.length_a   1.000
_cell.length_b   1.000
_cell.length_c   1.000
_cell.angle_alpha   90.00
_cell.angle_beta   90.00
_cell.angle_gamma   90.00
#
_symmetry.space_group_name_H-M   'P 1'
#
loop_
_entity.id
_entity.type
_entity.pdbx_description
1 polymer ?
#
loop_
_entity_poly.entity_id
_entity_poly.type
_entity_poly.pdbx_seq_one_letter_code
_entity_poly.pdbx_strand_id
1 'polypeptide(L)'
;MASGHGEAEAATSVQEAASTPPTVVAHPLPPRLGLNDKRLMVQYLQQQCILGDLDYGEITRAAKIFCVSRQTVSKYWNMAEVDVADCQVINLQPQYANCGRKPVALDVEKMLTVPIKDRTTQRLLGKALDVAGSTINRHIPKGNIKPHTSPLRPGISDGNVRQRLLYCLHMIVSSTIYTNPTFKSFYDYVHIHEKWFYLKKANLKVYFAPGEKHPYRTAQSKHHIPKGMFLAGVARPIFNTNGVCTFDGKLGIFPFTYTEPAKRSSKNGARGTPITYAIQGVNKDVFREKLMTKTLPAIREKWPADSAKTIIIQADNAKPHIGAGDPQFLQEANIDGFTFIWQPQSPQSPDLNILDLGFLRSIQYLYEKKMPKDLDEMITDVEEAFNELHPKVLSNVWYSYQYVMQEIIKVKGGGNYVLPHVK
;
A
#
# COMPACT_ATOMS: atom_id res chain seq x y z
N MET A 1 21.38 -53.45 -14.27
CA MET A 1 21.39 -54.06 -15.60
C MET A 1 22.13 -53.08 -16.50
N ALA A 2 23.43 -53.29 -16.74
CA ALA A 2 23.95 -53.97 -17.96
C ALA A 2 23.45 -53.23 -19.21
N SER A 3 24.23 -52.75 -20.17
CA SER A 3 25.59 -53.02 -20.67
C SER A 3 25.75 -51.99 -21.82
N GLY A 4 26.88 -51.32 -22.08
CA GLY A 4 28.08 -51.90 -22.67
C GLY A 4 27.87 -52.24 -24.15
N HIS A 5 28.39 -51.41 -25.07
CA HIS A 5 28.88 -51.67 -26.45
C HIS A 5 29.09 -50.29 -27.12
N GLY A 6 30.19 -49.92 -27.78
CA GLY A 6 31.29 -50.67 -28.39
C GLY A 6 31.42 -50.23 -29.85
N GLU A 7 32.62 -49.77 -30.24
CA GLU A 7 33.16 -49.72 -31.63
C GLU A 7 32.54 -48.64 -32.57
N ALA A 8 33.22 -48.00 -33.53
CA ALA A 8 34.55 -48.12 -34.11
C ALA A 8 34.98 -46.78 -34.76
N GLU A 9 36.27 -46.69 -35.07
CA GLU A 9 36.97 -45.67 -35.86
C GLU A 9 36.39 -45.46 -37.28
N ALA A 10 36.50 -44.23 -37.81
CA ALA A 10 37.15 -43.96 -39.11
C ALA A 10 37.17 -42.46 -39.48
N ALA A 11 38.39 -41.97 -39.70
CA ALA A 11 38.82 -40.94 -40.65
C ALA A 11 37.90 -39.71 -40.92
N THR A 12 38.34 -38.54 -40.46
CA THR A 12 37.86 -37.25 -41.00
C THR A 12 39.01 -36.50 -41.65
N SER A 13 38.96 -36.43 -42.98
CA SER A 13 39.84 -35.63 -43.82
C SER A 13 39.62 -34.14 -43.58
N VAL A 14 40.72 -33.40 -43.56
CA VAL A 14 40.80 -31.94 -43.51
C VAL A 14 40.12 -31.34 -44.75
N GLN A 15 39.16 -30.43 -44.54
CA GLN A 15 38.76 -29.43 -45.53
C GLN A 15 38.61 -28.07 -44.84
N GLU A 16 39.48 -27.14 -45.21
CA GLU A 16 39.37 -25.70 -44.95
C GLU A 16 38.05 -25.17 -45.55
N ALA A 17 37.16 -24.68 -44.70
CA ALA A 17 36.00 -23.91 -45.13
C ALA A 17 36.36 -22.43 -45.19
N ALA A 18 36.55 -21.92 -46.40
CA ALA A 18 36.61 -20.48 -46.66
C ALA A 18 35.30 -19.81 -46.21
N SER A 19 35.39 -18.85 -45.29
CA SER A 19 34.23 -18.09 -44.82
C SER A 19 33.82 -17.07 -45.87
N THR A 20 32.75 -17.37 -46.61
CA THR A 20 32.09 -16.45 -47.53
C THR A 20 31.51 -15.25 -46.77
N PRO A 21 31.71 -14.00 -47.20
CA PRO A 21 31.07 -12.84 -46.58
C PRO A 21 29.54 -12.88 -46.81
N PRO A 22 28.74 -12.35 -45.87
CA PRO A 22 27.29 -12.42 -45.96
C PRO A 22 26.77 -11.54 -47.10
N THR A 23 25.98 -12.14 -47.98
CA THR A 23 25.22 -11.46 -49.03
C THR A 23 24.19 -10.52 -48.40
N VAL A 24 24.42 -9.20 -48.51
CA VAL A 24 23.48 -8.18 -48.04
C VAL A 24 22.40 -7.96 -49.10
N VAL A 25 21.19 -8.45 -48.82
CA VAL A 25 19.99 -8.15 -49.61
C VAL A 25 19.59 -6.70 -49.34
N ALA A 26 19.49 -5.88 -50.40
CA ALA A 26 19.16 -4.46 -50.32
C ALA A 26 17.69 -4.26 -49.92
N HIS A 27 17.45 -3.94 -48.66
CA HIS A 27 16.17 -3.39 -48.20
C HIS A 27 16.24 -1.84 -48.21
N PRO A 28 15.12 -1.14 -48.50
CA PRO A 28 15.06 0.31 -48.35
C PRO A 28 15.33 0.66 -46.88
N LEU A 29 16.39 1.40 -46.62
CA LEU A 29 16.75 1.78 -45.25
C LEU A 29 15.67 2.69 -44.65
N PRO A 30 15.37 2.54 -43.34
CA PRO A 30 14.48 3.46 -42.66
C PRO A 30 15.03 4.90 -42.73
N PRO A 31 14.16 5.92 -42.60
CA PRO A 31 14.57 7.33 -42.68
C PRO A 31 15.60 7.76 -41.61
N ARG A 32 15.96 6.89 -40.67
CA ARG A 32 16.96 7.10 -39.62
C ARG A 32 17.85 5.87 -39.48
N LEU A 33 19.17 6.07 -39.62
CA LEU A 33 20.18 5.03 -39.44
C LEU A 33 20.24 4.55 -37.97
N GLY A 34 20.14 3.24 -37.74
CA GLY A 34 20.18 2.64 -36.41
C GLY A 34 21.56 2.76 -35.76
N LEU A 35 21.65 2.62 -34.43
CA LEU A 35 22.93 2.66 -33.72
C LEU A 35 23.86 1.53 -34.16
N ASN A 36 23.30 0.34 -34.45
CA ASN A 36 24.07 -0.81 -34.91
C ASN A 36 24.65 -0.56 -36.31
N ASP A 37 23.85 -0.01 -37.23
CA ASP A 37 24.30 0.30 -38.60
C ASP A 37 25.42 1.36 -38.60
N LYS A 38 25.33 2.36 -37.72
CA LYS A 38 26.41 3.34 -37.52
C LYS A 38 27.70 2.67 -37.05
N ARG A 39 27.61 1.72 -36.11
CA ARG A 39 28.77 0.98 -35.60
C ARG A 39 29.39 0.10 -36.67
N LEU A 40 28.58 -0.68 -37.39
CA LEU A 40 29.04 -1.54 -38.48
C LEU A 40 29.71 -0.73 -39.60
N MET A 41 29.19 0.45 -39.91
CA MET A 41 29.79 1.35 -40.90
C MET A 41 31.15 1.89 -40.46
N VAL A 42 31.29 2.32 -39.19
CA VAL A 42 32.58 2.77 -38.66
C VAL A 42 33.58 1.60 -38.57
N GLN A 43 33.13 0.41 -38.13
CA GLN A 43 33.97 -0.80 -38.08
C GLN A 43 34.45 -1.21 -39.48
N TYR A 44 33.57 -1.15 -40.48
CA TYR A 44 33.95 -1.42 -41.87
C TYR A 44 35.06 -0.47 -42.32
N LEU A 45 34.94 0.84 -42.06
CA LEU A 45 35.96 1.81 -42.43
C LEU A 45 37.28 1.61 -41.67
N GLN A 46 37.22 1.26 -40.37
CA GLN A 46 38.42 0.91 -39.58
C GLN A 46 39.20 -0.26 -40.18
N GLN A 47 38.49 -1.26 -40.74
CA GLN A 47 39.12 -2.40 -41.42
C GLN A 47 39.76 -2.03 -42.77
N GLN A 48 39.39 -0.88 -43.35
CA GLN A 48 39.98 -0.37 -44.60
C GLN A 48 41.10 0.65 -44.36
N CYS A 49 41.44 0.98 -43.11
CA CYS A 49 42.55 1.87 -42.80
C CYS A 49 43.89 1.17 -42.96
N ILE A 50 44.83 1.84 -43.62
CA ILE A 50 46.21 1.38 -43.80
C ILE A 50 47.11 2.43 -43.13
N LEU A 51 47.94 2.00 -42.17
CA LEU A 51 48.82 2.89 -41.39
C LEU A 51 48.09 4.03 -40.64
N GLY A 52 46.81 3.84 -40.33
CA GLY A 52 45.99 4.81 -39.61
C GLY A 52 45.21 5.77 -40.50
N ASP A 53 45.46 5.78 -41.81
CA ASP A 53 44.77 6.63 -42.77
C ASP A 53 43.78 5.83 -43.62
N LEU A 54 42.67 6.49 -43.98
CA LEU A 54 41.64 5.92 -44.84
C LEU A 54 41.91 6.29 -46.31
N ASP A 55 42.02 5.27 -47.17
CA ASP A 55 42.35 5.47 -48.58
C ASP A 55 41.29 6.23 -49.38
N TYR A 56 41.74 6.87 -50.47
CA TYR A 56 40.87 7.66 -51.33
C TYR A 56 39.78 6.80 -52.00
N GLY A 57 38.52 7.13 -51.69
CA GLY A 57 37.35 6.46 -52.27
C GLY A 57 36.65 5.46 -51.35
N GLU A 58 37.24 5.11 -50.21
CA GLU A 58 36.64 4.18 -49.23
C GLU A 58 35.33 4.69 -48.66
N ILE A 59 35.24 5.99 -48.37
CA ILE A 59 33.98 6.63 -47.93
C ILE A 59 32.89 6.48 -48.99
N THR A 60 33.25 6.57 -50.28
CA THR A 60 32.30 6.40 -51.39
C THR A 60 31.88 4.94 -51.55
N ARG A 61 32.77 3.99 -51.24
CA ARG A 61 32.46 2.56 -51.23
C ARG A 61 31.55 2.17 -50.07
N ALA A 62 31.86 2.63 -48.86
CA ALA A 62 31.01 2.48 -47.69
C ALA A 62 29.61 3.10 -47.91
N ALA A 63 29.53 4.28 -48.55
CA ALA A 63 28.24 4.89 -48.89
C ALA A 63 27.37 3.99 -49.77
N LYS A 64 27.97 3.26 -50.72
CA LYS A 64 27.26 2.30 -51.58
C LYS A 64 26.87 1.03 -50.82
N ILE A 65 27.76 0.49 -49.97
CA ILE A 65 27.51 -0.73 -49.19
C ILE A 65 26.39 -0.52 -48.16
N PHE A 66 26.44 0.60 -47.44
CA PHE A 66 25.48 0.94 -46.40
C PHE A 66 24.31 1.78 -46.93
N CYS A 67 24.16 1.94 -48.26
CA CYS A 67 23.07 2.68 -48.90
C CYS A 67 22.75 4.07 -48.28
N VAL A 68 23.78 4.80 -47.88
CA VAL A 68 23.68 6.13 -47.24
C VAL A 68 24.46 7.18 -48.04
N SER A 69 24.21 8.46 -47.80
CA SER A 69 24.98 9.53 -48.46
C SER A 69 26.44 9.52 -47.99
N ARG A 70 27.37 9.85 -48.89
CA ARG A 70 28.81 10.03 -48.58
C ARG A 70 29.04 10.97 -47.40
N GLN A 71 28.21 12.02 -47.28
CA GLN A 71 28.23 12.98 -46.17
C GLN A 71 27.89 12.31 -44.82
N THR A 72 26.95 11.37 -44.81
CA THR A 72 26.57 10.63 -43.60
C THR A 72 27.71 9.73 -43.13
N VAL A 73 28.35 9.02 -44.08
CA VAL A 73 29.53 8.18 -43.80
C VAL A 73 30.68 9.02 -43.23
N SER A 74 31.04 10.11 -43.92
CA SER A 74 32.11 11.01 -43.48
C SER A 74 31.83 11.64 -42.12
N LYS A 75 30.57 12.01 -41.83
CA LYS A 75 30.18 12.55 -40.51
C LYS A 75 30.49 11.57 -39.38
N TYR A 76 30.07 10.31 -39.50
CA TYR A 76 30.29 9.34 -38.42
C TYR A 76 31.73 8.86 -38.35
N TRP A 77 32.46 8.83 -39.47
CA TRP A 77 33.90 8.60 -39.48
C TRP A 77 34.65 9.67 -38.68
N ASN A 78 34.44 10.94 -38.99
CA ASN A 78 35.09 12.04 -38.28
C ASN A 78 34.71 12.08 -36.79
N MET A 79 33.46 11.75 -36.44
CA MET A 79 33.05 11.61 -35.03
C MET A 79 33.85 10.51 -34.32
N ALA A 80 34.06 9.37 -34.98
CA ALA A 80 34.84 8.28 -34.43
C ALA A 80 36.33 8.61 -34.31
N GLU A 81 36.91 9.32 -35.28
CA GLU A 81 38.31 9.78 -35.22
C GLU A 81 38.55 10.71 -34.03
N VAL A 82 37.62 11.64 -33.75
CA VAL A 82 37.71 12.53 -32.58
C VAL A 82 37.69 11.73 -31.28
N ASP A 83 36.74 10.79 -31.14
CA ASP A 83 36.66 9.96 -29.93
C ASP A 83 37.92 9.09 -29.76
N VAL A 84 38.48 8.56 -30.85
CA VAL A 84 39.73 7.77 -30.82
C VAL A 84 40.94 8.63 -30.47
N ALA A 85 41.05 9.85 -31.02
CA ALA A 85 42.11 10.80 -30.69
C ALA A 85 42.09 11.21 -29.22
N ASP A 86 40.90 11.37 -28.63
CA ASP A 86 40.69 11.68 -27.22
C ASP A 86 40.77 10.44 -26.28
N CYS A 87 41.15 9.27 -26.82
CA CYS A 87 41.19 7.99 -26.10
C CYS A 87 39.86 7.62 -25.41
N GLN A 88 38.73 8.04 -26.00
CA GLN A 88 37.38 7.76 -25.55
C GLN A 88 36.75 6.59 -26.30
N VAL A 89 35.71 5.99 -25.73
CA VAL A 89 34.89 5.00 -26.43
C VAL A 89 34.04 5.70 -27.49
N ILE A 90 34.12 5.24 -28.74
CA ILE A 90 33.38 5.81 -29.87
C ILE A 90 31.88 5.91 -29.57
N ASN A 91 31.36 7.13 -29.49
CA ASN A 91 29.99 7.44 -29.11
C ASN A 91 29.14 7.85 -30.31
N LEU A 92 28.52 6.85 -30.95
CA LEU A 92 27.58 7.06 -32.07
C LEU A 92 26.12 7.21 -31.59
N GLN A 93 25.90 7.37 -30.28
CA GLN A 93 24.55 7.53 -29.76
C GLN A 93 23.91 8.82 -30.28
N PRO A 94 22.62 8.78 -30.63
CA PRO A 94 21.95 10.00 -31.05
C PRO A 94 21.82 10.99 -29.89
N GLN A 95 22.23 12.24 -30.10
CA GLN A 95 22.14 13.31 -29.10
C GLN A 95 20.74 13.97 -29.04
N TYR A 96 19.67 13.20 -29.26
CA TYR A 96 18.30 13.74 -29.26
C TYR A 96 17.86 14.26 -27.89
N ALA A 97 18.53 13.86 -26.81
CA ALA A 97 18.28 14.41 -25.48
C ALA A 97 18.62 15.92 -25.37
N ASN A 98 19.45 16.45 -26.29
CA ASN A 98 19.85 17.85 -26.33
C ASN A 98 18.93 18.73 -27.20
N CYS A 99 17.93 18.14 -27.86
CA CYS A 99 16.98 18.87 -28.67
C CYS A 99 15.63 19.05 -27.96
N GLY A 100 15.06 20.25 -28.06
CA GLY A 100 13.76 20.61 -27.46
C GLY A 100 13.84 21.72 -26.42
N ARG A 101 12.68 22.14 -25.91
CA ARG A 101 12.56 23.21 -24.91
C ARG A 101 13.11 22.72 -23.56
N LYS A 102 14.12 23.41 -23.03
CA LYS A 102 14.65 23.14 -21.68
C LYS A 102 13.55 23.31 -20.62
N PRO A 103 13.47 22.40 -19.63
CA PRO A 103 12.50 22.54 -18.55
C PRO A 103 12.78 23.81 -17.75
N VAL A 104 11.72 24.53 -17.39
CA VAL A 104 11.81 25.68 -16.50
C VAL A 104 12.23 25.17 -15.12
N ALA A 105 13.30 25.73 -14.56
CA ALA A 105 13.74 25.39 -13.21
C ALA A 105 12.77 25.97 -12.17
N LEU A 106 12.55 25.24 -11.07
CA LEU A 106 11.80 25.74 -9.93
C LEU A 106 12.76 26.36 -8.93
N ASP A 107 12.43 27.57 -8.50
CA ASP A 107 13.09 28.24 -7.39
C ASP A 107 12.53 27.71 -6.06
N VAL A 108 13.26 26.76 -5.47
CA VAL A 108 12.87 26.11 -4.21
C VAL A 108 13.03 27.07 -3.02
N GLU A 109 14.02 27.95 -3.04
CA GLU A 109 14.27 28.91 -1.97
C GLU A 109 13.13 29.92 -1.88
N LYS A 110 12.72 30.47 -3.03
CA LYS A 110 11.51 31.29 -3.12
C LYS A 110 10.27 30.51 -2.70
N MET A 111 10.14 29.24 -3.08
CA MET A 111 9.01 28.43 -2.64
C MET A 111 8.93 28.31 -1.11
N LEU A 112 10.05 28.26 -0.39
CA LEU A 112 10.07 28.17 1.08
C LEU A 112 9.59 29.44 1.78
N THR A 113 9.70 30.62 1.15
CA THR A 113 9.27 31.90 1.72
C THR A 113 7.81 32.26 1.43
N VAL A 114 7.18 31.64 0.41
CA VAL A 114 5.78 31.91 0.03
C VAL A 114 4.81 31.52 1.16
N PRO A 115 3.86 32.35 1.61
CA PRO A 115 2.90 31.94 2.64
C PRO A 115 2.02 30.73 2.24
N ILE A 116 1.62 29.88 3.19
CA ILE A 116 0.82 28.65 2.90
C ILE A 116 -0.47 28.96 2.12
N LYS A 117 -1.15 30.08 2.40
CA LYS A 117 -2.36 30.52 1.70
C LYS A 117 -2.16 30.62 0.17
N ASP A 118 -0.96 30.99 -0.26
CA ASP A 118 -0.57 31.16 -1.66
C ASP A 118 -0.01 29.87 -2.28
N ARG A 119 0.08 28.78 -1.51
CA ARG A 119 0.50 27.44 -1.97
C ARG A 119 -0.66 26.45 -2.13
N THR A 120 -1.90 26.88 -1.91
CA THR A 120 -3.08 25.99 -1.83
C THR A 120 -3.50 25.38 -3.17
N THR A 121 -3.21 26.04 -4.30
CA THR A 121 -3.50 25.53 -5.64
C THR A 121 -2.28 25.65 -6.55
N GLN A 122 -2.20 24.81 -7.58
CA GLN A 122 -1.13 24.88 -8.58
C GLN A 122 -1.06 26.26 -9.25
N ARG A 123 -2.20 26.95 -9.39
CA ARG A 123 -2.29 28.30 -9.98
C ARG A 123 -1.72 29.36 -9.04
N LEU A 124 -2.08 29.33 -7.75
CA LEU A 124 -1.58 30.30 -6.77
C LEU A 124 -0.07 30.12 -6.54
N LEU A 125 0.38 28.87 -6.41
CA LEU A 125 1.81 28.59 -6.29
C LEU A 125 2.58 29.04 -7.52
N GLY A 126 2.02 28.78 -8.72
CA GLY A 126 2.58 29.28 -9.97
C GLY A 126 2.71 30.80 -9.98
N LYS A 127 1.65 31.53 -9.61
CA LYS A 127 1.66 32.99 -9.50
C LYS A 127 2.74 33.48 -8.52
N ALA A 128 2.86 32.86 -7.35
CA ALA A 128 3.85 33.24 -6.34
C ALA A 128 5.29 32.99 -6.81
N LEU A 129 5.51 31.93 -7.59
CA LEU A 129 6.81 31.58 -8.15
C LEU A 129 7.12 32.24 -9.50
N ASP A 130 6.19 33.03 -10.05
CA ASP A 130 6.28 33.61 -11.39
C ASP A 130 6.42 32.57 -12.51
N VAL A 131 5.67 31.46 -12.39
CA VAL A 131 5.61 30.38 -13.38
C VAL A 131 4.16 29.99 -13.69
N ALA A 132 3.93 29.41 -14.87
CA ALA A 132 2.62 28.86 -15.19
C ALA A 132 2.25 27.69 -14.27
N GLY A 133 0.98 27.57 -13.87
CA GLY A 133 0.49 26.44 -13.07
C GLY A 133 0.73 25.06 -13.73
N SER A 134 0.79 25.00 -15.07
CA SER A 134 1.17 23.79 -15.80
C SER A 134 2.62 23.36 -15.55
N THR A 135 3.52 24.31 -15.24
CA THR A 135 4.89 24.00 -14.79
C THR A 135 4.85 23.31 -13.43
N ILE A 136 4.11 23.84 -12.46
CA ILE A 136 3.88 23.18 -11.16
C ILE A 136 3.37 21.74 -11.35
N ASN A 137 2.34 21.56 -12.18
CA ASN A 137 1.77 20.23 -12.45
C ASN A 137 2.79 19.23 -13.03
N ARG A 138 3.73 19.69 -13.86
CA ARG A 138 4.81 18.84 -14.42
C ARG A 138 5.89 18.49 -13.40
N HIS A 139 6.11 19.31 -12.39
CA HIS A 139 7.11 19.07 -11.35
C HIS A 139 6.63 18.14 -10.23
N ILE A 140 5.31 18.01 -10.04
CA ILE A 140 4.71 17.06 -9.09
C ILE A 140 5.09 15.60 -9.40
N PRO A 141 4.83 15.03 -10.60
CA PRO A 141 5.18 13.64 -10.91
C PRO A 141 6.70 13.41 -10.98
N LYS A 142 7.50 14.47 -11.14
CA LYS A 142 8.97 14.40 -11.10
C LYS A 142 9.55 14.37 -9.68
N GLY A 143 8.73 14.60 -8.65
CA GLY A 143 9.17 14.63 -7.25
C GLY A 143 9.75 15.97 -6.78
N ASN A 144 9.86 16.98 -7.65
CA ASN A 144 10.39 18.30 -7.28
C ASN A 144 9.40 19.11 -6.41
N ILE A 145 8.11 18.78 -6.49
CA ILE A 145 7.07 19.33 -5.61
C ILE A 145 6.29 18.16 -5.03
N LYS A 146 6.19 18.11 -3.70
CA LYS A 146 5.40 17.10 -3.01
C LYS A 146 4.04 17.70 -2.60
N PRO A 147 2.92 17.35 -3.25
CA PRO A 147 1.61 17.75 -2.78
C PRO A 147 1.36 17.11 -1.40
N HIS A 148 0.78 17.88 -0.49
CA HIS A 148 0.41 17.43 0.84
C HIS A 148 -1.01 17.90 1.15
N THR A 149 -1.84 16.97 1.60
CA THR A 149 -3.15 17.28 2.18
C THR A 149 -2.96 17.39 3.68
N SER A 150 -3.26 18.55 4.26
CA SER A 150 -3.21 18.79 5.70
C SER A 150 -4.59 18.58 6.32
N PRO A 151 -4.94 17.38 6.84
CA PRO A 151 -6.21 17.17 7.51
C PRO A 151 -6.26 17.92 8.84
N LEU A 152 -7.43 18.49 9.17
CA LEU A 152 -7.69 18.95 10.52
C LEU A 152 -7.78 17.74 11.46
N ARG A 153 -6.96 17.76 12.52
CA ARG A 153 -7.00 16.76 13.58
C ARG A 153 -7.66 17.36 14.82
N PRO A 154 -8.47 16.61 15.58
CA PRO A 154 -8.96 17.08 16.87
C PRO A 154 -7.81 17.53 17.77
N GLY A 155 -7.96 18.68 18.44
CA GLY A 155 -7.00 19.12 19.44
C GLY A 155 -6.99 18.16 20.62
N ILE A 156 -5.79 17.76 21.07
CA ILE A 156 -5.60 16.93 22.26
C ILE A 156 -5.34 17.87 23.43
N SER A 157 -6.15 17.80 24.48
CA SER A 157 -5.93 18.59 25.70
C SER A 157 -4.65 18.16 26.41
N ASP A 158 -4.03 19.05 27.18
CA ASP A 158 -2.80 18.72 27.94
C ASP A 158 -3.00 17.53 28.90
N GLY A 159 -4.19 17.41 29.48
CA GLY A 159 -4.58 16.25 30.29
C GLY A 159 -4.55 14.94 29.49
N ASN A 160 -5.12 14.95 28.28
CA ASN A 160 -5.11 13.78 27.38
C ASN A 160 -3.69 13.48 26.87
N VAL A 161 -2.87 14.51 26.58
CA VAL A 161 -1.45 14.35 26.21
C VAL A 161 -0.70 13.60 27.32
N ARG A 162 -0.88 14.01 28.58
CA ARG A 162 -0.25 13.34 29.73
C ARG A 162 -0.72 11.90 29.90
N GLN A 163 -2.03 11.65 29.78
CA GLN A 163 -2.59 10.29 29.86
C GLN A 163 -2.07 9.38 28.75
N ARG A 164 -1.96 9.90 27.52
CA ARG A 164 -1.36 9.17 26.38
C ARG A 164 0.08 8.80 26.64
N LEU A 165 0.88 9.74 27.14
CA LEU A 165 2.28 9.47 27.47
C LEU A 165 2.42 8.41 28.57
N LEU A 166 1.66 8.55 29.66
CA LEU A 166 1.65 7.58 30.76
C LEU A 166 1.21 6.19 30.29
N TYR A 167 0.20 6.13 29.43
CA TYR A 167 -0.27 4.90 28.82
C TYR A 167 0.87 4.21 28.04
N CYS A 168 1.54 4.92 27.14
CA CYS A 168 2.65 4.35 26.37
C CYS A 168 3.83 3.91 27.25
N LEU A 169 4.17 4.67 28.29
CA LEU A 169 5.22 4.31 29.24
C LEU A 169 4.85 3.06 30.05
N HIS A 170 3.57 2.90 30.43
CA HIS A 170 3.08 1.70 31.12
C HIS A 170 3.18 0.42 30.26
N MET A 171 3.27 0.57 28.95
CA MET A 171 3.46 -0.55 28.02
C MET A 171 4.91 -0.99 27.88
N ILE A 172 5.87 -0.28 28.48
CA ILE A 172 7.27 -0.69 28.52
C ILE A 172 7.47 -1.68 29.68
N VAL A 173 8.20 -2.76 29.44
CA VAL A 173 8.58 -3.72 30.48
C VAL A 173 9.52 -3.02 31.47
N SER A 174 9.09 -2.90 32.73
CA SER A 174 9.77 -2.08 33.73
C SER A 174 11.25 -2.45 33.95
N SER A 175 11.60 -3.73 33.86
CA SER A 175 12.99 -4.21 33.99
C SER A 175 13.91 -3.80 32.84
N THR A 176 13.36 -3.34 31.71
CA THR A 176 14.12 -2.99 30.51
C THR A 176 14.37 -1.48 30.36
N ILE A 177 13.80 -0.66 31.24
CA ILE A 177 13.82 0.82 31.13
C ILE A 177 15.26 1.37 31.13
N TYR A 178 16.15 0.82 31.95
CA TYR A 178 17.54 1.30 32.09
C TYR A 178 18.54 0.60 31.16
N THR A 179 18.08 -0.31 30.32
CA THR A 179 18.93 -1.04 29.36
C THR A 179 18.45 -0.75 27.94
N ASN A 180 17.63 -1.63 27.37
CA ASN A 180 17.00 -1.45 26.07
C ASN A 180 15.47 -1.50 26.25
N PRO A 181 14.81 -0.34 26.41
CA PRO A 181 13.37 -0.28 26.67
C PRO A 181 12.58 -1.07 25.64
N THR A 182 11.92 -2.13 26.10
CA THR A 182 11.18 -3.05 25.25
C THR A 182 9.71 -3.03 25.65
N PHE A 183 8.81 -2.96 24.68
CA PHE A 183 7.37 -3.05 24.96
C PHE A 183 6.99 -4.45 25.44
N LYS A 184 5.89 -4.55 26.18
CA LYS A 184 5.23 -5.83 26.50
C LYS A 184 4.97 -6.62 25.21
N SER A 185 4.86 -7.94 25.35
CA SER A 185 4.63 -8.84 24.21
C SER A 185 3.22 -8.71 23.62
N PHE A 186 2.24 -8.25 24.41
CA PHE A 186 0.84 -8.10 24.01
C PHE A 186 0.13 -9.42 23.61
N TYR A 187 0.69 -10.59 23.93
CA TYR A 187 0.03 -11.87 23.65
C TYR A 187 -1.18 -12.14 24.54
N ASP A 188 -1.26 -11.44 25.68
CA ASP A 188 -2.36 -11.43 26.64
C ASP A 188 -3.39 -10.30 26.39
N TYR A 189 -3.21 -9.51 25.32
CA TYR A 189 -4.10 -8.39 25.00
C TYR A 189 -5.13 -8.76 23.92
N VAL A 190 -6.37 -8.38 24.18
CA VAL A 190 -7.48 -8.38 23.22
C VAL A 190 -7.97 -6.95 23.03
N HIS A 191 -7.94 -6.47 21.80
CA HIS A 191 -8.51 -5.18 21.44
C HIS A 191 -9.91 -5.38 20.91
N ILE A 192 -10.86 -4.60 21.43
CA ILE A 192 -12.23 -4.53 20.94
C ILE A 192 -12.57 -3.11 20.48
N HIS A 193 -13.43 -2.99 19.48
CA HIS A 193 -13.91 -1.71 18.98
C HIS A 193 -15.15 -1.87 18.11
N GLU A 194 -16.04 -0.89 18.17
CA GLU A 194 -17.22 -0.78 17.32
C GLU A 194 -16.98 0.08 16.09
N LYS A 195 -17.44 -0.40 14.93
CA LYS A 195 -17.37 0.38 13.68
C LYS A 195 -18.67 0.33 12.90
N TRP A 196 -19.02 1.50 12.37
CA TRP A 196 -20.05 1.64 11.34
C TRP A 196 -19.50 1.26 9.97
N PHE A 197 -20.14 0.27 9.35
CA PHE A 197 -19.97 -0.07 7.95
C PHE A 197 -21.17 0.46 7.15
N TYR A 198 -20.89 1.04 5.98
CA TYR A 198 -21.90 1.67 5.13
C TYR A 198 -22.17 0.78 3.92
N LEU A 199 -23.44 0.66 3.55
CA LEU A 199 -23.87 -0.14 2.41
C LEU A 199 -23.31 0.41 1.09
N LYS A 200 -23.19 1.74 0.97
CA LYS A 200 -22.74 2.40 -0.26
C LYS A 200 -21.76 3.53 0.05
N LYS A 201 -20.73 3.68 -0.77
CA LYS A 201 -19.91 4.91 -0.80
C LYS A 201 -20.68 6.07 -1.40
N ALA A 202 -20.68 7.20 -0.70
CA ALA A 202 -21.22 8.46 -1.21
C ALA A 202 -20.50 8.91 -2.50
N ASN A 203 -19.17 8.83 -2.51
CA ASN A 203 -18.34 9.11 -3.68
C ASN A 203 -17.55 7.85 -4.04
N LEU A 204 -17.80 7.31 -5.24
CA LEU A 204 -17.07 6.15 -5.77
C LEU A 204 -16.30 6.60 -7.01
N LYS A 205 -14.98 6.38 -7.01
CA LYS A 205 -14.15 6.62 -8.18
C LYS A 205 -14.12 5.35 -9.04
N VAL A 206 -14.63 5.45 -10.26
CA VAL A 206 -14.63 4.37 -11.26
C VAL A 206 -14.03 4.93 -12.56
N TYR A 207 -13.33 4.09 -13.30
CA TYR A 207 -12.74 4.43 -14.59
C TYR A 207 -13.58 3.77 -15.69
N PHE A 208 -13.90 4.53 -16.73
CA PHE A 208 -14.76 4.09 -17.83
C PHE A 208 -14.02 4.20 -19.15
N ALA A 209 -14.34 3.32 -20.10
CA ALA A 209 -13.84 3.43 -21.46
C ALA A 209 -14.49 4.63 -22.19
N PRO A 210 -13.83 5.22 -23.20
CA PRO A 210 -14.45 6.23 -24.05
C PRO A 210 -15.75 5.70 -24.68
N GLY A 211 -16.88 6.36 -24.42
CA GLY A 211 -18.20 5.99 -24.95
C GLY A 211 -19.04 5.08 -24.04
N GLU A 212 -18.50 4.62 -22.91
CA GLU A 212 -19.25 3.82 -21.93
C GLU A 212 -20.25 4.69 -21.16
N LYS A 213 -21.46 4.16 -20.93
CA LYS A 213 -22.48 4.86 -20.13
C LYS A 213 -22.16 4.72 -18.64
N HIS A 214 -21.97 5.86 -17.98
CA HIS A 214 -21.77 5.91 -16.54
C HIS A 214 -23.01 5.39 -15.79
N PRO A 215 -22.85 4.52 -14.78
CA PRO A 215 -23.96 3.99 -14.00
C PRO A 215 -24.61 5.11 -13.18
N TYR A 216 -25.93 5.25 -13.31
CA TYR A 216 -26.70 6.21 -12.51
C TYR A 216 -26.94 5.65 -11.10
N ARG A 217 -26.28 6.23 -10.10
CA ARG A 217 -26.41 5.84 -8.68
C ARG A 217 -27.26 6.87 -7.94
N THR A 218 -28.40 6.43 -7.41
CA THR A 218 -29.31 7.28 -6.62
C THR A 218 -29.40 6.82 -5.17
N ALA A 219 -29.63 7.79 -4.29
CA ALA A 219 -30.04 7.61 -2.91
C ALA A 219 -30.89 8.82 -2.52
N GLN A 220 -31.86 8.63 -1.63
CA GLN A 220 -32.73 9.71 -1.17
C GLN A 220 -31.94 10.81 -0.42
N SER A 221 -30.89 10.43 0.31
CA SER A 221 -30.01 11.37 0.99
C SER A 221 -28.61 10.79 1.14
N LYS A 222 -27.58 11.63 0.92
CA LYS A 222 -26.19 11.28 1.20
C LYS A 222 -25.89 11.18 2.70
N HIS A 223 -26.72 11.78 3.55
CA HIS A 223 -26.57 11.76 5.01
C HIS A 223 -27.19 10.52 5.66
N HIS A 224 -28.10 9.84 4.97
CA HIS A 224 -28.86 8.69 5.48
C HIS A 224 -28.59 7.43 4.66
N ILE A 225 -27.31 7.17 4.38
CA ILE A 225 -26.89 5.92 3.74
C ILE A 225 -27.09 4.78 4.76
N PRO A 226 -27.77 3.67 4.39
CA PRO A 226 -27.90 2.52 5.26
C PRO A 226 -26.54 2.05 5.78
N LYS A 227 -26.48 1.77 7.09
CA LYS A 227 -25.26 1.40 7.79
C LYS A 227 -25.57 0.41 8.92
N GLY A 228 -24.61 -0.46 9.20
CA GLY A 228 -24.65 -1.41 10.31
C GLY A 228 -23.43 -1.21 11.22
N MET A 229 -23.64 -1.27 12.53
CA MET A 229 -22.54 -1.23 13.50
C MET A 229 -22.10 -2.67 13.80
N PHE A 230 -20.80 -2.88 13.95
CA PHE A 230 -20.21 -4.17 14.32
C PHE A 230 -19.23 -3.99 15.48
N LEU A 231 -19.25 -4.90 16.44
CA LEU A 231 -18.23 -5.04 17.47
C LEU A 231 -17.19 -6.06 17.00
N ALA A 232 -15.95 -5.62 16.78
CA ALA A 232 -14.85 -6.50 16.42
C ALA A 232 -13.96 -6.77 17.63
N GLY A 233 -13.38 -7.97 17.70
CA GLY A 233 -12.39 -8.36 18.70
C GLY A 233 -11.20 -9.06 18.05
N VAL A 234 -9.99 -8.62 18.40
CA VAL A 234 -8.74 -9.18 17.88
C VAL A 234 -7.66 -9.28 18.95
N ALA A 235 -6.83 -10.31 18.85
CA ALA A 235 -5.64 -10.53 19.65
C ALA A 235 -4.38 -10.51 18.76
N ARG A 236 -3.20 -10.65 19.37
CA ARG A 236 -1.96 -10.77 18.62
C ARG A 236 -1.83 -12.18 18.00
N PRO A 237 -1.64 -12.31 16.67
CA PRO A 237 -1.40 -13.62 16.05
C PRO A 237 -0.12 -14.27 16.57
N ILE A 238 -0.13 -15.61 16.66
CA ILE A 238 1.00 -16.43 17.08
C ILE A 238 1.44 -17.29 15.89
N PHE A 239 2.75 -17.27 15.63
CA PHE A 239 3.41 -18.08 14.62
C PHE A 239 4.45 -18.96 15.31
N ASN A 240 4.56 -20.21 14.88
CA ASN A 240 5.61 -21.11 15.36
C ASN A 240 6.97 -20.78 14.72
N THR A 241 8.02 -21.51 15.11
CA THR A 241 9.40 -21.33 14.60
C THR A 241 9.53 -21.52 13.09
N ASN A 242 8.62 -22.29 12.47
CA ASN A 242 8.58 -22.53 11.03
C ASN A 242 7.78 -21.45 10.28
N GLY A 243 7.28 -20.42 10.98
CA GLY A 243 6.48 -19.34 10.41
C GLY A 243 5.03 -19.73 10.10
N VAL A 244 4.56 -20.88 10.58
CA VAL A 244 3.16 -21.33 10.46
C VAL A 244 2.32 -20.68 11.54
N CYS A 245 1.17 -20.13 11.16
CA CYS A 245 0.23 -19.49 12.08
C CYS A 245 -0.48 -20.56 12.92
N THR A 246 -0.28 -20.55 14.24
CA THR A 246 -0.97 -21.45 15.18
C THR A 246 -2.19 -20.79 15.81
N PHE A 247 -2.21 -19.45 15.85
CA PHE A 247 -3.35 -18.65 16.27
C PHE A 247 -3.40 -17.37 15.44
N ASP A 248 -4.51 -17.14 14.74
CA ASP A 248 -4.62 -16.02 13.80
C ASP A 248 -4.97 -14.68 14.45
N GLY A 249 -5.30 -14.67 15.74
CA GLY A 249 -5.71 -13.48 16.49
C GLY A 249 -7.11 -12.98 16.16
N LYS A 250 -7.88 -13.65 15.30
CA LYS A 250 -9.21 -13.20 14.85
C LYS A 250 -10.30 -13.83 15.71
N LEU A 251 -10.79 -13.08 16.69
CA LEU A 251 -11.79 -13.59 17.65
C LEU A 251 -13.20 -13.51 17.06
N GLY A 252 -13.56 -12.37 16.47
CA GLY A 252 -14.81 -12.24 15.72
C GLY A 252 -15.15 -10.80 15.37
N ILE A 253 -16.15 -10.65 14.50
CA ILE A 253 -16.79 -9.39 14.17
C ILE A 253 -18.30 -9.62 14.23
N PHE A 254 -18.99 -8.87 15.09
CA PHE A 254 -20.37 -9.20 15.47
C PHE A 254 -21.29 -8.03 15.15
N PRO A 255 -22.28 -8.20 14.25
CA PRO A 255 -23.22 -7.14 13.93
C PRO A 255 -24.16 -6.81 15.12
N PHE A 256 -24.49 -5.53 15.25
CA PHE A 256 -25.60 -5.06 16.09
C PHE A 256 -26.89 -5.05 15.27
N THR A 257 -27.53 -6.21 15.21
CA THR A 257 -28.77 -6.43 14.46
C THR A 257 -29.82 -7.13 15.30
N TYR A 258 -31.07 -7.02 14.85
CA TYR A 258 -32.21 -7.79 15.33
C TYR A 258 -33.08 -8.20 14.15
N THR A 259 -33.84 -9.28 14.30
CA THR A 259 -34.70 -9.81 13.24
C THR A 259 -36.16 -9.66 13.64
N GLU A 260 -36.98 -9.07 12.76
CA GLU A 260 -38.44 -9.01 12.92
C GLU A 260 -39.14 -9.62 11.70
N PRO A 261 -40.25 -10.35 11.89
CA PRO A 261 -41.05 -10.83 10.77
C PRO A 261 -41.71 -9.65 10.04
N ALA A 262 -41.72 -9.70 8.71
CA ALA A 262 -42.35 -8.69 7.87
C ALA A 262 -43.83 -8.51 8.24
N LYS A 263 -44.19 -7.31 8.72
CA LYS A 263 -45.56 -7.01 9.20
C LYS A 263 -46.60 -6.95 8.08
N ARG A 264 -46.17 -6.68 6.84
CA ARG A 264 -47.03 -6.58 5.65
C ARG A 264 -46.38 -7.34 4.50
N SER A 265 -47.21 -7.91 3.63
CA SER A 265 -46.74 -8.40 2.33
C SER A 265 -46.34 -7.20 1.47
N SER A 266 -45.25 -7.33 0.75
CA SER A 266 -44.78 -6.33 -0.21
C SER A 266 -44.35 -7.01 -1.50
N LYS A 267 -44.05 -6.22 -2.54
CA LYS A 267 -43.48 -6.73 -3.78
C LYS A 267 -42.16 -7.50 -3.55
N ASN A 268 -41.46 -7.21 -2.45
CA ASN A 268 -40.14 -7.75 -2.15
C ASN A 268 -40.16 -8.91 -1.13
N GLY A 269 -41.34 -9.34 -0.66
CA GLY A 269 -41.41 -10.43 0.32
C GLY A 269 -42.80 -10.68 0.89
N ALA A 270 -43.05 -11.94 1.25
CA ALA A 270 -44.28 -12.35 1.92
C ALA A 270 -44.34 -11.81 3.35
N ARG A 271 -45.57 -11.65 3.87
CA ARG A 271 -45.78 -11.36 5.29
C ARG A 271 -45.19 -12.51 6.11
N GLY A 272 -44.46 -12.19 7.16
CA GLY A 272 -43.82 -13.19 8.03
C GLY A 272 -42.37 -13.53 7.68
N THR A 273 -41.84 -13.10 6.52
CA THR A 273 -40.42 -13.30 6.20
C THR A 273 -39.54 -12.56 7.22
N PRO A 274 -38.52 -13.20 7.83
CA PRO A 274 -37.61 -12.55 8.76
C PRO A 274 -36.81 -11.47 8.02
N ILE A 275 -36.85 -10.23 8.50
CA ILE A 275 -36.06 -9.11 7.98
C ILE A 275 -35.07 -8.70 9.06
N THR A 276 -33.80 -8.57 8.68
CA THR A 276 -32.74 -8.07 9.54
C THR A 276 -32.74 -6.54 9.56
N TYR A 277 -32.69 -5.97 10.76
CA TYR A 277 -32.57 -4.54 10.98
C TYR A 277 -31.32 -4.23 11.79
N ALA A 278 -30.63 -3.15 11.41
CA ALA A 278 -29.49 -2.64 12.16
C ALA A 278 -29.96 -1.81 13.36
N ILE A 279 -29.39 -2.08 14.54
CA ILE A 279 -29.60 -1.27 15.74
C ILE A 279 -28.93 0.10 15.51
N GLN A 280 -29.73 1.18 15.53
CA GLN A 280 -29.25 2.52 15.20
C GLN A 280 -28.51 3.21 16.35
N GLY A 281 -28.77 2.80 17.60
CA GLY A 281 -28.12 3.32 18.79
C GLY A 281 -27.69 2.20 19.72
N VAL A 282 -26.39 2.00 19.87
CA VAL A 282 -25.82 1.07 20.84
C VAL A 282 -25.69 1.81 22.17
N ASN A 283 -26.55 1.43 23.12
CA ASN A 283 -26.46 1.87 24.50
C ASN A 283 -25.59 0.90 25.31
N LYS A 284 -25.42 1.19 26.59
CA LYS A 284 -24.59 0.39 27.48
C LYS A 284 -25.04 -1.06 27.62
N ASP A 285 -26.36 -1.29 27.66
CA ASP A 285 -26.91 -2.63 27.84
C ASP A 285 -26.75 -3.48 26.58
N VAL A 286 -27.01 -2.92 25.40
CA VAL A 286 -26.80 -3.59 24.11
C VAL A 286 -25.32 -3.91 23.89
N PHE A 287 -24.41 -2.98 24.24
CA PHE A 287 -22.97 -3.24 24.19
C PHE A 287 -22.58 -4.38 25.13
N ARG A 288 -23.02 -4.31 26.39
CA ARG A 288 -22.72 -5.32 27.40
C ARG A 288 -23.24 -6.70 26.98
N GLU A 289 -24.47 -6.79 26.53
CA GLU A 289 -25.06 -8.04 26.03
C GLU A 289 -24.21 -8.61 24.90
N LYS A 290 -23.80 -7.80 23.92
CA LYS A 290 -22.96 -8.26 22.81
C LYS A 290 -21.60 -8.75 23.28
N LEU A 291 -20.95 -8.02 24.19
CA LEU A 291 -19.67 -8.39 24.80
C LEU A 291 -19.78 -9.76 25.50
N MET A 292 -20.80 -9.93 26.36
CA MET A 292 -20.96 -11.14 27.18
C MET A 292 -21.44 -12.35 26.40
N THR A 293 -22.33 -12.17 25.42
CA THR A 293 -22.94 -13.29 24.69
C THR A 293 -22.18 -13.69 23.43
N LYS A 294 -21.31 -12.81 22.90
CA LYS A 294 -20.56 -13.08 21.66
C LYS A 294 -19.05 -12.98 21.87
N THR A 295 -18.56 -11.84 22.36
CA THR A 295 -17.12 -11.60 22.40
C THR A 295 -16.39 -12.47 23.43
N LEU A 296 -16.85 -12.52 24.69
CA LEU A 296 -16.19 -13.33 25.72
C LEU A 296 -16.24 -14.84 25.40
N PRO A 297 -17.38 -15.42 24.96
CA PRO A 297 -17.42 -16.81 24.53
C PRO A 297 -16.48 -17.10 23.36
N ALA A 298 -16.41 -16.22 22.36
CA ALA A 298 -15.49 -16.38 21.23
C ALA A 298 -14.02 -16.32 21.67
N ILE A 299 -13.68 -15.51 22.69
CA ILE A 299 -12.35 -15.56 23.30
C ILE A 299 -12.11 -16.93 23.90
N ARG A 300 -12.99 -17.43 24.76
CA ARG A 300 -12.82 -18.73 25.43
C ARG A 300 -12.68 -19.89 24.43
N GLU A 301 -13.47 -19.87 23.36
CA GLU A 301 -13.45 -20.89 22.30
C GLU A 301 -12.15 -20.89 21.50
N LYS A 302 -11.65 -19.71 21.13
CA LYS A 302 -10.51 -19.56 20.20
C LYS A 302 -9.17 -19.33 20.88
N TRP A 303 -9.14 -19.08 22.19
CA TRP A 303 -7.90 -18.77 22.89
C TRP A 303 -6.93 -19.96 22.82
N PRO A 304 -5.63 -19.75 22.57
CA PRO A 304 -4.66 -20.83 22.54
C PRO A 304 -4.60 -21.56 23.89
N ALA A 305 -4.69 -22.89 23.87
CA ALA A 305 -4.75 -23.72 25.08
C ALA A 305 -3.49 -23.58 25.96
N ASP A 306 -2.32 -23.38 25.33
CA ASP A 306 -1.03 -23.25 26.02
C ASP A 306 -0.75 -21.81 26.50
N SER A 307 -1.66 -20.86 26.25
CA SER A 307 -1.52 -19.46 26.67
C SER A 307 -2.10 -19.23 28.06
N ALA A 308 -1.57 -18.21 28.75
CA ALA A 308 -2.17 -17.72 29.99
C ALA A 308 -3.63 -17.31 29.76
N LYS A 309 -4.50 -17.66 30.71
CA LYS A 309 -5.93 -17.34 30.66
C LYS A 309 -6.29 -16.02 31.34
N THR A 310 -5.31 -15.30 31.87
CA THR A 310 -5.47 -13.90 32.29
C THR A 310 -5.31 -13.02 31.06
N ILE A 311 -6.39 -12.35 30.68
CA ILE A 311 -6.50 -11.62 29.40
C ILE A 311 -6.93 -10.19 29.66
N ILE A 312 -6.21 -9.25 29.06
CA ILE A 312 -6.50 -7.82 29.14
C ILE A 312 -7.38 -7.44 27.95
N ILE A 313 -8.61 -7.00 28.23
CA ILE A 313 -9.52 -6.48 27.22
C ILE A 313 -9.38 -4.96 27.16
N GLN A 314 -8.82 -4.49 26.05
CA GLN A 314 -8.70 -3.08 25.74
C GLN A 314 -9.87 -2.61 24.87
N ALA A 315 -10.54 -1.57 25.33
CA ALA A 315 -11.55 -0.83 24.57
C ALA A 315 -11.29 0.68 24.67
N ASP A 316 -11.93 1.47 23.80
CA ASP A 316 -11.96 2.91 24.00
C ASP A 316 -12.80 3.28 25.24
N ASN A 317 -12.82 4.56 25.62
CA ASN A 317 -13.59 5.04 26.78
C ASN A 317 -14.90 5.73 26.36
N ALA A 318 -15.62 5.18 25.37
CA ALA A 318 -16.92 5.69 24.98
C ALA A 318 -17.96 5.51 26.09
N LYS A 319 -18.90 6.47 26.20
CA LYS A 319 -19.96 6.44 27.23
C LYS A 319 -20.77 5.13 27.31
N PRO A 320 -21.08 4.44 26.19
CA PRO A 320 -21.79 3.16 26.23
C PRO A 320 -20.94 2.01 26.79
N HIS A 321 -19.64 2.18 26.99
CA HIS A 321 -18.82 1.08 27.47
C HIS A 321 -19.07 0.78 28.96
N ILE A 322 -18.84 -0.47 29.32
CA ILE A 322 -18.84 -0.89 30.71
C ILE A 322 -17.58 -0.37 31.42
N GLY A 323 -17.70 -0.15 32.73
CA GLY A 323 -16.54 0.13 33.57
C GLY A 323 -15.94 -1.17 34.09
N ALA A 324 -14.70 -1.11 34.60
CA ALA A 324 -14.03 -2.26 35.19
C ALA A 324 -14.79 -2.90 36.37
N GLY A 325 -15.66 -2.13 37.04
CA GLY A 325 -16.51 -2.58 38.14
C GLY A 325 -17.92 -3.03 37.73
N ASP A 326 -18.21 -3.26 36.45
CA ASP A 326 -19.53 -3.70 36.02
C ASP A 326 -19.84 -5.10 36.59
N PRO A 327 -20.90 -5.28 37.40
CA PRO A 327 -21.13 -6.54 38.12
C PRO A 327 -21.35 -7.74 37.20
N GLN A 328 -22.03 -7.52 36.08
CA GLN A 328 -22.31 -8.55 35.08
C GLN A 328 -21.02 -8.97 34.38
N PHE A 329 -20.17 -8.01 34.00
CA PHE A 329 -18.84 -8.33 33.48
C PHE A 329 -17.99 -9.12 34.47
N LEU A 330 -17.95 -8.73 35.75
CA LEU A 330 -17.16 -9.41 36.77
C LEU A 330 -17.59 -10.87 37.01
N GLN A 331 -18.89 -11.17 36.86
CA GLN A 331 -19.43 -12.53 36.94
C GLN A 331 -18.92 -13.39 35.77
N GLU A 332 -18.97 -12.87 34.55
CA GLU A 332 -18.47 -13.56 33.37
C GLU A 332 -16.93 -13.59 33.30
N ALA A 333 -16.26 -12.63 33.94
CA ALA A 333 -14.82 -12.44 33.84
C ALA A 333 -14.00 -13.63 34.34
N ASN A 334 -14.59 -14.49 35.17
CA ASN A 334 -13.90 -15.56 35.92
C ASN A 334 -14.38 -16.98 35.61
N ILE A 335 -15.02 -17.20 34.47
CA ILE A 335 -15.56 -18.49 34.04
C ILE A 335 -14.51 -19.30 33.26
N ASP A 336 -14.55 -20.63 33.34
CA ASP A 336 -13.67 -21.59 32.62
C ASP A 336 -12.16 -21.41 32.87
N GLY A 337 -11.82 -20.86 34.04
CA GLY A 337 -10.45 -20.54 34.43
C GLY A 337 -9.85 -19.34 33.70
N PHE A 338 -10.67 -18.56 32.99
CA PHE A 338 -10.26 -17.27 32.44
C PHE A 338 -10.35 -16.18 33.50
N THR A 339 -9.53 -15.14 33.34
CA THR A 339 -9.60 -13.91 34.12
C THR A 339 -9.53 -12.73 33.16
N PHE A 340 -10.67 -12.10 32.88
CA PHE A 340 -10.74 -10.91 32.03
C PHE A 340 -10.51 -9.63 32.83
N ILE A 341 -9.51 -8.84 32.43
CA ILE A 341 -9.17 -7.54 33.01
C ILE A 341 -9.59 -6.45 32.04
N TRP A 342 -10.52 -5.59 32.45
CA TRP A 342 -10.94 -4.46 31.64
C TRP A 342 -9.92 -3.31 31.73
N GLN A 343 -9.34 -2.93 30.60
CA GLN A 343 -8.37 -1.84 30.53
C GLN A 343 -8.81 -0.77 29.52
N PRO A 344 -9.40 0.35 29.98
CA PRO A 344 -9.74 1.44 29.08
C PRO A 344 -8.46 2.09 28.54
N GLN A 345 -8.48 2.45 27.26
CA GLN A 345 -7.38 3.19 26.66
C GLN A 345 -7.49 4.70 26.93
N SER A 346 -6.37 5.41 26.75
CA SER A 346 -6.34 6.87 26.87
C SER A 346 -7.38 7.56 25.96
N PRO A 347 -8.08 8.62 26.42
CA PRO A 347 -9.05 9.35 25.62
C PRO A 347 -8.48 9.89 24.30
N GLN A 348 -9.35 10.05 23.28
CA GLN A 348 -9.02 10.64 21.97
C GLN A 348 -7.79 10.02 21.29
N SER A 349 -7.61 8.71 21.43
CA SER A 349 -6.39 8.03 20.99
C SER A 349 -6.64 6.91 20.00
N PRO A 350 -7.37 7.08 18.89
CA PRO A 350 -7.68 5.98 17.96
C PRO A 350 -6.43 5.27 17.41
N ASP A 351 -5.30 5.98 17.34
CA ASP A 351 -3.98 5.46 17.01
C ASP A 351 -3.44 4.42 18.02
N LEU A 352 -4.02 4.35 19.22
CA LEU A 352 -3.70 3.40 20.27
C LEU A 352 -4.65 2.19 20.34
N ASN A 353 -5.49 1.95 19.32
CA ASN A 353 -6.29 0.73 19.18
C ASN A 353 -5.97 0.03 17.86
N ILE A 354 -5.61 -1.26 17.90
CA ILE A 354 -5.27 -2.07 16.70
C ILE A 354 -6.37 -2.04 15.63
N LEU A 355 -7.63 -2.06 16.06
CA LEU A 355 -8.78 -2.09 15.16
C LEU A 355 -8.88 -0.79 14.35
N ASP A 356 -8.76 0.37 15.03
CA ASP A 356 -8.78 1.70 14.40
C ASP A 356 -7.50 2.04 13.66
N LEU A 357 -6.36 1.61 14.19
CA LEU A 357 -5.04 1.91 13.65
C LEU A 357 -4.89 1.40 12.21
N GLY A 358 -5.50 0.25 11.89
CA GLY A 358 -5.50 -0.21 10.50
C GLY A 358 -6.34 -1.45 10.19
N PHE A 359 -6.64 -2.31 11.16
CA PHE A 359 -7.25 -3.60 10.82
C PHE A 359 -8.67 -3.47 10.24
N LEU A 360 -9.52 -2.64 10.84
CA LEU A 360 -10.86 -2.38 10.33
C LEU A 360 -10.87 -1.65 8.98
N ARG A 361 -9.79 -0.92 8.66
CA ARG A 361 -9.63 -0.29 7.34
C ARG A 361 -9.33 -1.32 6.27
N SER A 362 -8.57 -2.37 6.59
CA SER A 362 -8.34 -3.50 5.69
C SER A 362 -9.62 -4.27 5.40
N ILE A 363 -10.44 -4.54 6.43
CA ILE A 363 -11.77 -5.16 6.27
C ILE A 363 -12.65 -4.28 5.40
N GLN A 364 -12.70 -2.97 5.71
CA GLN A 364 -13.47 -2.00 4.95
C GLN A 364 -13.11 -2.02 3.45
N TYR A 365 -11.83 -2.07 3.13
CA TYR A 365 -11.36 -2.13 1.75
C TYR A 365 -11.82 -3.38 0.99
N LEU A 366 -11.90 -4.53 1.68
CA LEU A 366 -12.27 -5.81 1.06
C LEU A 366 -13.78 -5.91 0.80
N TYR A 367 -14.62 -5.66 1.80
CA TYR A 367 -16.08 -5.77 1.60
C TYR A 367 -16.60 -4.70 0.62
N GLU A 368 -16.00 -3.50 0.60
CA GLU A 368 -16.39 -2.44 -0.34
C GLU A 368 -16.15 -2.82 -1.82
N LYS A 369 -15.29 -3.82 -2.10
CA LYS A 369 -15.13 -4.37 -3.46
C LYS A 369 -16.29 -5.26 -3.87
N LYS A 370 -16.95 -5.92 -2.92
CA LYS A 370 -18.08 -6.82 -3.15
C LYS A 370 -19.37 -6.07 -3.49
N MET A 371 -19.46 -4.79 -3.11
CA MET A 371 -20.57 -3.88 -3.42
C MET A 371 -21.93 -4.43 -2.96
N PRO A 372 -22.11 -4.68 -1.64
CA PRO A 372 -23.33 -5.27 -1.10
C PRO A 372 -24.58 -4.46 -1.46
N LYS A 373 -25.68 -5.16 -1.74
CA LYS A 373 -26.95 -4.56 -2.18
C LYS A 373 -27.90 -4.28 -1.03
N ASP A 374 -27.83 -5.08 0.03
CA ASP A 374 -28.64 -4.96 1.23
C ASP A 374 -27.83 -5.23 2.51
N LEU A 375 -28.52 -5.18 3.66
CA LEU A 375 -27.89 -5.33 4.97
C LEU A 375 -27.36 -6.75 5.21
N ASP A 376 -28.05 -7.77 4.72
CA ASP A 376 -27.67 -9.18 4.92
C ASP A 376 -26.44 -9.54 4.08
N GLU A 377 -26.41 -9.10 2.81
CA GLU A 377 -25.21 -9.17 1.97
C GLU A 377 -24.05 -8.40 2.62
N MET A 378 -24.29 -7.19 3.17
CA MET A 378 -23.25 -6.41 3.85
C MET A 378 -22.67 -7.11 5.08
N ILE A 379 -23.52 -7.76 5.89
CA ILE A 379 -23.06 -8.53 7.06
C ILE A 379 -22.18 -9.69 6.62
N THR A 380 -22.66 -10.46 5.65
CA THR A 380 -21.93 -11.60 5.08
C THR A 380 -20.59 -11.16 4.52
N ASP A 381 -20.57 -10.10 3.70
CA ASP A 381 -19.36 -9.57 3.08
C ASP A 381 -18.33 -9.06 4.11
N VAL A 382 -18.78 -8.45 5.21
CA VAL A 382 -17.93 -7.98 6.31
C VAL A 382 -17.34 -9.14 7.09
N GLU A 383 -18.14 -10.16 7.39
CA GLU A 383 -17.68 -11.38 8.08
C GLU A 383 -16.68 -12.16 7.22
N GLU A 384 -16.97 -12.34 5.93
CA GLU A 384 -16.04 -12.94 4.97
C GLU A 384 -14.74 -12.12 4.86
N ALA A 385 -14.83 -10.79 4.75
CA ALA A 385 -13.67 -9.91 4.70
C ALA A 385 -12.80 -10.00 5.98
N PHE A 386 -13.43 -10.16 7.14
CA PHE A 386 -12.72 -10.39 8.40
C PHE A 386 -11.99 -11.74 8.39
N ASN A 387 -12.67 -12.80 7.93
CA ASN A 387 -12.13 -14.16 7.92
C ASN A 387 -11.05 -14.38 6.86
N GLU A 388 -11.17 -13.78 5.67
CA GLU A 388 -10.22 -13.96 4.55
C GLU A 388 -8.90 -13.21 4.76
N LEU A 389 -8.87 -12.21 5.65
CA LEU A 389 -7.65 -11.46 5.93
C LEU A 389 -6.56 -12.37 6.50
N HIS A 390 -5.42 -12.38 5.81
CA HIS A 390 -4.26 -13.16 6.21
C HIS A 390 -3.74 -12.69 7.58
N PRO A 391 -3.38 -13.60 8.52
CA PRO A 391 -2.96 -13.23 9.89
C PRO A 391 -1.76 -12.28 9.95
N LYS A 392 -0.87 -12.33 8.96
CA LYS A 392 0.24 -11.36 8.80
C LYS A 392 -0.24 -9.91 8.70
N VAL A 393 -1.41 -9.63 8.13
CA VAL A 393 -1.96 -8.27 8.08
C VAL A 393 -2.19 -7.75 9.50
N LEU A 394 -2.83 -8.55 10.35
CA LEU A 394 -3.05 -8.21 11.76
C LEU A 394 -1.72 -8.07 12.52
N SER A 395 -0.78 -9.00 12.31
CA SER A 395 0.56 -8.94 12.90
C SER A 395 1.30 -7.65 12.55
N ASN A 396 1.22 -7.18 11.29
CA ASN A 396 1.80 -5.92 10.85
C ASN A 396 1.18 -4.69 11.54
N VAL A 397 -0.12 -4.73 11.84
CA VAL A 397 -0.76 -3.67 12.63
C VAL A 397 -0.25 -3.67 14.07
N TRP A 398 -0.02 -4.83 14.68
CA TRP A 398 0.60 -4.94 16.01
C TRP A 398 2.04 -4.38 16.05
N TYR A 399 2.83 -4.60 15.00
CA TYR A 399 4.13 -3.92 14.89
C TYR A 399 3.97 -2.41 14.75
N SER A 400 3.04 -1.97 13.89
CA SER A 400 2.73 -0.54 13.70
C SER A 400 2.34 0.12 15.02
N TYR A 401 1.57 -0.57 15.86
CA TYR A 401 1.16 -0.11 17.18
C TYR A 401 2.34 0.21 18.10
N GLN A 402 3.36 -0.65 18.12
CA GLN A 402 4.59 -0.39 18.88
C GLN A 402 5.35 0.83 18.35
N TYR A 403 5.50 0.97 17.03
CA TYR A 403 6.13 2.16 16.45
C TYR A 403 5.33 3.44 16.74
N VAL A 404 4.00 3.37 16.69
CA VAL A 404 3.14 4.50 17.06
C VAL A 404 3.37 4.91 18.52
N MET A 405 3.44 3.95 19.44
CA MET A 405 3.76 4.26 20.85
C MET A 405 5.14 4.92 21.00
N GLN A 406 6.14 4.52 20.22
CA GLN A 406 7.45 5.20 20.20
C GLN A 406 7.33 6.66 19.74
N GLU A 407 6.60 6.91 18.65
CA GLU A 407 6.41 8.27 18.14
C GLU A 407 5.66 9.13 19.16
N ILE A 408 4.62 8.59 19.81
CA ILE A 408 3.88 9.29 20.88
C ILE A 408 4.83 9.67 22.02
N ILE A 409 5.73 8.76 22.44
CA ILE A 409 6.72 9.06 23.47
C ILE A 409 7.67 10.18 23.02
N LYS A 410 8.19 10.14 21.78
CA LYS A 410 9.08 11.17 21.21
C LYS A 410 8.43 12.56 21.21
N VAL A 411 7.14 12.63 20.87
CA VAL A 411 6.36 13.89 20.89
C VAL A 411 5.68 14.16 22.23
N LYS A 412 6.12 13.48 23.31
CA LYS A 412 5.68 13.69 24.70
C LYS A 412 4.15 13.58 24.88
N GLY A 413 3.51 12.65 24.19
CA GLY A 413 2.06 12.39 24.24
C GLY A 413 1.24 13.09 23.14
N GLY A 414 1.85 14.00 22.38
CA GLY A 414 1.19 14.75 21.31
C GLY A 414 0.75 13.90 20.11
N GLY A 415 -0.01 14.52 19.21
CA GLY A 415 -0.48 13.90 17.95
C GLY A 415 0.27 14.33 16.70
N ASN A 416 1.33 15.14 16.84
CA ASN A 416 2.09 15.72 15.73
C ASN A 416 3.25 14.82 15.31
N TYR A 417 2.93 13.63 14.81
CA TYR A 417 3.89 12.70 14.25
C TYR A 417 3.37 12.10 12.94
N VAL A 418 4.30 11.61 12.13
CA VAL A 418 4.00 10.90 10.89
C VAL A 418 3.83 9.42 11.23
N LEU A 419 2.75 8.80 10.73
CA LEU A 419 2.53 7.38 10.98
C LEU A 419 3.73 6.57 10.45
N PRO A 420 4.40 5.81 11.32
CA PRO A 420 5.60 5.07 10.93
C PRO A 420 5.22 3.95 9.95
N HIS A 421 6.02 3.80 8.89
CA HIS A 421 5.91 2.68 7.97
C HIS A 421 6.74 1.52 8.50
N VAL A 422 6.09 0.41 8.84
CA VAL A 422 6.77 -0.86 9.10
C VAL A 422 7.41 -1.31 7.79
N LYS A 423 8.74 -1.36 7.76
CA LYS A 423 9.51 -1.83 6.60
C LYS A 423 9.53 -3.34 6.51
#